data_AF-A0A8M1KGM1-F1
#
_entry.id   AF-A0A8M1KGM1-F1
#
_cell.length_a   1.000
_cell.length_b   1.000
_cell.length_c   1.000
_cell.angle_alpha   90.00
_cell.angle_beta   90.00
_cell.angle_gamma   90.00
#
_symmetry.space_group_name_H-M   'P 1'
#
loop_
_entity.id
_entity.type
_entity.pdbx_description
1 polymer ?
#
loop_
_entity_poly.entity_id
_entity_poly.type
_entity_poly.pdbx_seq_one_letter_code
_entity_poly.pdbx_strand_id
1 'polypeptide(L)'
;ASVQACTSDEETVMSSLVFLVKETFDSSDEDAAEIGRFCLCVTELLLDHGADPSCSWSPRGPEGAGEEEEEEEEEHAEPSLTQTCLEHFDLLFPLAVLLLQRGVSLQCPRHGAPCWSGPQLLLRRLEAALRESSSAAESADLLARAEALLDLAQTCCTLTLPVEPPHPVPHPHPHPHPPPEAVLELRAQLVEQETRPPPLRLLCRRLLRRCLLPWPLEPKVRQLPLPDRLKDFLLPETSMQRRPRWDRCRPSRNPPLMRRYTPAP
;
A
#
# COMPACT_ATOMS: atom_id res chain seq x y z
N ALA A 1 -4.95 25.95 -5.23
CA ALA A 1 -3.52 25.57 -5.29
C ALA A 1 -3.42 24.27 -6.09
N SER A 2 -2.35 24.08 -6.86
CA SER A 2 -2.13 22.83 -7.59
C SER A 2 -1.61 21.76 -6.62
N VAL A 3 -2.18 20.56 -6.65
CA VAL A 3 -1.66 19.40 -5.88
C VAL A 3 -0.33 18.87 -6.43
N GLN A 4 0.06 19.32 -7.62
CA GLN A 4 1.33 19.01 -8.27
C GLN A 4 2.39 20.09 -8.05
N ALA A 5 2.11 21.11 -7.23
CA ALA A 5 3.09 22.13 -6.90
C ALA A 5 4.26 21.50 -6.14
N CYS A 6 5.48 21.93 -6.47
CA CYS A 6 6.70 21.58 -5.78
C CYS A 6 7.39 22.82 -5.18
N THR A 7 8.22 22.60 -4.17
CA THR A 7 9.10 23.63 -3.60
C THR A 7 10.27 23.94 -4.55
N SER A 8 11.11 24.92 -4.22
CA SER A 8 12.37 25.17 -4.94
C SER A 8 13.31 23.97 -4.94
N ASP A 9 13.15 23.10 -3.95
CA ASP A 9 13.94 21.89 -3.73
C ASP A 9 13.23 20.66 -4.33
N GLU A 10 12.24 20.89 -5.20
CA GLU A 10 11.44 19.89 -5.90
C GLU A 10 10.62 18.95 -4.99
N GLU A 11 10.48 19.28 -3.71
CA GLU A 11 9.64 18.53 -2.79
C GLU A 11 8.16 18.72 -3.13
N THR A 12 7.40 17.63 -3.11
CA THR A 12 5.96 17.66 -3.34
C THR A 12 5.22 17.38 -2.04
N VAL A 13 3.93 17.71 -2.00
CA VAL A 13 3.09 17.31 -0.86
C VAL A 13 3.10 15.78 -0.66
N MET A 14 3.31 15.00 -1.73
CA MET A 14 3.41 13.54 -1.64
C MET A 14 4.71 13.08 -1.00
N SER A 15 5.86 13.70 -1.30
CA SER A 15 7.13 13.34 -0.64
C SER A 15 7.09 13.71 0.84
N SER A 16 6.52 14.86 1.20
CA SER A 16 6.29 15.22 2.61
C SER A 16 5.37 14.22 3.34
N LEU A 17 4.34 13.70 2.66
CA LEU A 17 3.48 12.65 3.23
C LEU A 17 4.22 11.33 3.42
N VAL A 18 5.05 10.91 2.46
CA VAL A 18 5.88 9.70 2.58
C VAL A 18 6.80 9.83 3.78
N PHE A 19 7.47 10.97 3.95
CA PHE A 19 8.30 11.26 5.10
C PHE A 19 7.50 11.13 6.41
N LEU A 20 6.37 11.83 6.52
CA LEU A 20 5.56 11.83 7.73
C LEU A 20 4.98 10.45 8.06
N VAL A 21 4.64 9.65 7.06
CA VAL A 21 4.19 8.27 7.24
C VAL A 21 5.32 7.39 7.79
N LYS A 22 6.57 7.58 7.35
CA LYS A 22 7.72 6.84 7.87
C LYS A 22 8.03 7.19 9.33
N GLU A 23 7.79 8.44 9.75
CA GLU A 23 7.91 8.84 11.18
C GLU A 23 6.97 8.03 12.11
N THR A 24 5.91 7.42 11.57
CA THR A 24 5.03 6.53 12.38
C THR A 24 5.73 5.25 12.85
N PHE A 25 6.85 4.85 12.21
CA PHE A 25 7.53 3.60 12.49
C PHE A 25 8.33 3.64 13.81
N ASP A 26 8.93 4.80 14.11
CA ASP A 26 9.81 4.98 15.26
C ASP A 26 9.18 5.80 16.41
N SER A 27 7.99 6.37 16.19
CA SER A 27 7.27 7.16 17.18
C SER A 27 6.58 6.32 18.27
N SER A 28 6.02 6.97 19.29
CA SER A 28 5.19 6.30 20.30
C SER A 28 3.86 5.81 19.70
N ASP A 29 3.17 4.86 20.34
CA ASP A 29 1.86 4.39 19.86
C ASP A 29 0.81 5.52 19.78
N GLU A 30 0.92 6.54 20.64
CA GLU A 30 0.02 7.70 20.65
C GLU A 30 0.32 8.63 19.48
N ASP A 31 1.60 8.98 19.29
CA ASP A 31 2.05 9.82 18.18
C ASP A 31 1.80 9.15 16.83
N ALA A 32 2.12 7.86 16.69
CA ALA A 32 1.88 7.10 15.48
C ALA A 32 0.39 7.06 15.11
N ALA A 33 -0.50 6.97 16.11
CA ALA A 33 -1.94 7.02 15.89
C ALA A 33 -2.41 8.41 15.44
N GLU A 34 -1.86 9.49 16.01
CA GLU A 34 -2.21 10.87 15.63
C GLU A 34 -1.66 11.23 14.23
N ILE A 35 -0.38 10.94 14.00
CA ILE A 35 0.27 11.12 12.69
C ILE A 35 -0.46 10.29 11.63
N GLY A 36 -0.80 9.04 11.93
CA GLY A 36 -1.55 8.18 11.02
C GLY A 36 -2.94 8.72 10.68
N ARG A 37 -3.69 9.24 11.66
CA ARG A 37 -4.98 9.92 11.43
C ARG A 37 -4.81 11.13 10.52
N PHE A 38 -3.79 11.94 10.78
CA PHE A 38 -3.48 13.10 9.94
C PHE A 38 -3.16 12.67 8.50
N CYS A 39 -2.26 11.70 8.33
CA CYS A 39 -1.88 11.18 7.01
C CYS A 39 -3.08 10.60 6.26
N LEU A 40 -4.01 9.91 6.94
CA LEU A 40 -5.24 9.40 6.33
C LEU A 40 -6.11 10.54 5.78
N CYS A 41 -6.41 11.54 6.61
CA CYS A 41 -7.24 12.68 6.23
C CYS A 41 -6.63 13.47 5.08
N VAL A 42 -5.32 13.75 5.15
CA VAL A 42 -4.62 14.50 4.09
C VAL A 42 -4.53 13.69 2.81
N THR A 43 -4.23 12.39 2.90
CA THR A 43 -4.23 11.51 1.72
C THR A 43 -5.60 11.51 1.04
N GLU A 44 -6.68 11.34 1.79
CA GLU A 44 -8.04 11.38 1.24
C GLU A 44 -8.32 12.69 0.52
N LEU A 45 -8.00 13.82 1.15
CA LEU A 45 -8.16 15.15 0.56
C LEU A 45 -7.37 15.31 -0.74
N LEU A 46 -6.09 14.89 -0.76
CA LEU A 46 -5.25 15.02 -1.95
C LEU A 46 -5.75 14.14 -3.10
N LEU A 47 -6.23 12.93 -2.81
CA LEU A 47 -6.83 12.05 -3.81
C LEU A 47 -8.13 12.62 -4.38
N ASP A 48 -8.95 13.27 -3.54
CA ASP A 48 -10.14 14.02 -3.99
C ASP A 48 -9.80 15.19 -4.92
N HIS A 49 -8.57 15.71 -4.83
CA HIS A 49 -8.07 16.76 -5.71
C HIS A 49 -7.18 16.24 -6.86
N GLY A 50 -7.16 14.93 -7.10
CA GLY A 50 -6.51 14.31 -8.26
C GLY A 50 -5.01 14.11 -8.13
N ALA A 51 -4.47 14.12 -6.90
CA ALA A 51 -3.07 13.77 -6.68
C ALA A 51 -2.83 12.28 -6.98
N ASP A 52 -1.67 11.95 -7.56
CA ASP A 52 -1.27 10.58 -7.85
C ASP A 52 -0.27 10.08 -6.78
N PRO A 53 -0.64 9.12 -5.91
CA PRO A 53 0.21 8.61 -4.85
C PRO A 53 1.19 7.53 -5.34
N SER A 54 1.20 7.19 -6.64
CA SER A 54 2.06 6.17 -7.23
C SER A 54 3.32 6.73 -7.91
N CYS A 55 3.38 8.05 -8.10
CA CYS A 55 4.56 8.74 -8.61
C CYS A 55 5.71 8.59 -7.60
N SER A 56 6.76 7.87 -7.99
CA SER A 56 8.04 7.95 -7.28
C SER A 56 8.75 9.24 -7.65
N TRP A 57 9.48 9.81 -6.70
CA TRP A 57 10.34 10.96 -6.96
C TRP A 57 11.69 10.47 -7.48
N SER A 58 12.35 11.25 -8.33
CA SER A 58 13.76 11.06 -8.71
C SER A 58 14.33 12.46 -8.96
N PRO A 59 15.49 12.81 -8.39
CA PRO A 59 16.06 14.16 -8.49
C PRO A 59 16.47 14.55 -9.92
N ARG A 60 16.63 13.58 -10.83
CA ARG A 60 16.83 13.83 -12.26
C ARG A 60 15.56 13.43 -13.04
N GLY A 61 14.95 14.41 -13.69
CA GLY A 61 13.86 14.20 -14.64
C GLY A 61 14.27 13.31 -15.84
N PRO A 62 13.32 12.92 -16.70
CA PRO A 62 13.56 11.97 -17.81
C PRO A 62 14.58 12.44 -18.87
N GLU A 63 14.99 13.71 -18.85
CA GLU A 63 15.88 14.33 -19.85
C GLU A 63 17.30 14.61 -19.33
N GLY A 64 17.62 14.22 -18.09
CA GLY A 64 18.87 14.57 -17.41
C GLY A 64 19.93 13.47 -17.31
N ALA A 65 19.77 12.35 -18.01
CA ALA A 65 20.82 11.33 -18.12
C ALA A 65 21.87 11.78 -19.15
N GLY A 66 22.57 12.87 -18.83
CA GLY A 66 23.83 13.21 -19.47
C GLY A 66 24.85 12.15 -19.07
N GLU A 67 25.46 11.52 -20.06
CA GLU A 67 26.66 10.70 -19.92
C GLU A 67 27.76 11.59 -19.32
N GLU A 68 27.96 11.55 -18.00
CA GLU A 68 29.19 11.89 -17.29
C GLU A 68 28.89 11.99 -15.80
N GLU A 69 29.40 11.00 -15.05
CA GLU A 69 29.84 11.00 -13.64
C GLU A 69 29.56 9.63 -13.01
N GLU A 70 30.47 8.70 -13.30
CA GLU A 70 30.73 7.53 -12.48
C GLU A 70 31.38 8.03 -11.18
N GLU A 71 30.70 7.81 -10.05
CA GLU A 71 31.22 7.44 -8.71
C GLU A 71 30.32 8.00 -7.59
N GLU A 72 29.70 7.07 -6.85
CA GLU A 72 29.20 7.22 -5.47
C GLU A 72 27.96 8.10 -5.21
N GLU A 73 26.78 7.57 -5.55
CA GLU A 73 25.65 7.35 -4.62
C GLU A 73 24.59 6.57 -5.41
N GLU A 74 24.14 5.41 -4.90
CA GLU A 74 22.91 4.79 -5.42
C GLU A 74 21.79 5.82 -5.21
N GLU A 75 21.46 6.59 -6.25
CA GLU A 75 20.44 7.64 -6.23
C GLU A 75 19.08 6.96 -6.02
N HIS A 76 18.79 6.61 -4.77
CA HIS A 76 17.60 5.89 -4.35
C HIS A 76 16.40 6.82 -4.56
N ALA A 77 15.78 6.72 -5.73
CA ALA A 77 14.46 7.28 -5.99
C ALA A 77 13.53 6.99 -4.79
N GLU A 78 13.06 8.05 -4.12
CA GLU A 78 12.24 7.87 -2.94
C GLU A 78 10.98 7.06 -3.29
N PRO A 79 10.60 6.08 -2.45
CA PRO A 79 9.43 5.27 -2.71
C PRO A 79 8.18 6.15 -2.70
N SER A 80 7.25 5.85 -3.62
CA SER A 80 5.95 6.52 -3.64
C SER A 80 5.12 6.19 -2.39
N LEU A 81 4.13 7.01 -2.08
CA LEU A 81 3.20 6.74 -0.97
C LEU A 81 2.52 5.37 -1.11
N THR A 82 2.15 4.99 -2.35
CA THR A 82 1.58 3.66 -2.63
C THR A 82 2.55 2.54 -2.30
N GLN A 83 3.80 2.68 -2.75
CA GLN A 83 4.85 1.70 -2.48
C GLN A 83 5.09 1.57 -0.96
N THR A 84 5.30 2.69 -0.25
CA THR A 84 5.54 2.68 1.20
C THR A 84 4.38 2.06 1.98
N CYS A 85 3.14 2.36 1.62
CA CYS A 85 1.97 1.79 2.31
C CYS A 85 1.83 0.28 2.10
N LEU A 86 2.24 -0.26 0.94
CA LEU A 86 2.21 -1.70 0.67
C LEU A 86 3.40 -2.43 1.29
N GLU A 87 4.59 -1.81 1.29
CA GLU A 87 5.80 -2.33 1.94
C GLU A 87 5.66 -2.42 3.46
N HIS A 88 4.79 -1.61 4.06
CA HIS A 88 4.55 -1.57 5.49
C HIS A 88 3.06 -1.70 5.84
N PHE A 89 2.32 -2.53 5.08
CA PHE A 89 0.86 -2.62 5.20
C PHE A 89 0.38 -3.08 6.58
N ASP A 90 1.20 -3.82 7.34
CA ASP A 90 0.91 -4.25 8.69
C ASP A 90 0.82 -3.06 9.67
N LEU A 91 1.61 -2.00 9.42
CA LEU A 91 1.61 -0.76 10.19
C LEU A 91 0.67 0.30 9.59
N LEU A 92 0.59 0.35 8.26
CA LEU A 92 -0.10 1.37 7.47
C LEU A 92 -1.40 0.86 6.83
N PHE A 93 -2.00 -0.17 7.42
CA PHE A 93 -3.16 -0.86 6.87
C PHE A 93 -4.30 0.07 6.42
N PRO A 94 -4.74 1.06 7.22
CA PRO A 94 -5.84 1.94 6.80
C PRO A 94 -5.48 2.78 5.58
N LEU A 95 -4.20 3.22 5.47
CA LEU A 95 -3.72 3.99 4.32
C LEU A 95 -3.66 3.10 3.07
N ALA A 96 -3.16 1.87 3.20
CA ALA A 96 -3.18 0.90 2.11
C ALA A 96 -4.61 0.63 1.61
N VAL A 97 -5.57 0.43 2.53
CA VAL A 97 -6.99 0.26 2.18
C VAL A 97 -7.52 1.48 1.42
N LEU A 98 -7.28 2.70 1.93
CA LEU A 98 -7.70 3.94 1.29
C LEU A 98 -7.17 4.02 -0.15
N LEU A 99 -5.86 3.81 -0.34
CA LEU A 99 -5.22 3.87 -1.65
C LEU A 99 -5.81 2.85 -2.62
N LEU A 100 -5.98 1.59 -2.20
CA LEU A 100 -6.58 0.55 -3.04
C LEU A 100 -8.03 0.87 -3.40
N GLN A 101 -8.84 1.32 -2.45
CA GLN A 101 -10.23 1.71 -2.70
C GLN A 101 -10.34 2.85 -3.72
N ARG A 102 -9.30 3.68 -3.82
CA ARG A 102 -9.19 4.81 -4.74
C ARG A 102 -8.68 4.42 -6.14
N GLY A 103 -8.31 3.15 -6.33
CA GLY A 103 -7.93 2.58 -7.62
C GLY A 103 -6.56 3.05 -8.10
N VAL A 104 -5.63 3.26 -7.18
CA VAL A 104 -4.26 3.70 -7.50
C VAL A 104 -3.53 2.66 -8.36
N SER A 105 -2.49 3.10 -9.07
CA SER A 105 -1.59 2.18 -9.79
C SER A 105 -0.87 1.26 -8.80
N LEU A 106 -0.79 -0.02 -9.13
CA LEU A 106 -0.07 -1.03 -8.35
C LEU A 106 1.24 -1.45 -9.01
N GLN A 107 1.78 -0.59 -9.85
CA GLN A 107 3.06 -0.73 -10.50
C GLN A 107 3.71 0.64 -10.65
N CYS A 108 5.03 0.64 -10.78
CA CYS A 108 5.78 1.87 -11.03
C CYS A 108 5.25 2.54 -12.31
N PRO A 109 4.79 3.81 -12.26
CA PRO A 109 4.28 4.50 -13.45
C PRO A 109 5.37 4.74 -14.49
N ARG A 110 6.66 4.79 -14.07
CA ARG A 110 7.81 5.00 -14.96
C ARG A 110 8.39 3.70 -15.51
N HIS A 111 8.61 2.73 -14.63
CA HIS A 111 9.38 1.52 -14.93
C HIS A 111 8.53 0.24 -15.01
N GLY A 112 7.22 0.34 -14.73
CA GLY A 112 6.30 -0.79 -14.71
C GLY A 112 6.55 -1.77 -13.55
N ALA A 113 5.97 -2.97 -13.69
CA ALA A 113 6.05 -4.05 -12.71
C ALA A 113 7.47 -4.54 -12.34
N PRO A 114 8.48 -4.53 -13.24
CA PRO A 114 9.84 -4.95 -12.89
C PRO A 114 10.51 -4.11 -11.80
N CYS A 115 10.13 -2.84 -11.67
CA CYS A 115 10.64 -1.95 -10.62
C CYS A 115 9.96 -2.22 -9.28
N TRP A 116 8.62 -2.25 -9.27
CA TRP A 116 7.84 -2.75 -8.15
C TRP A 116 6.43 -3.12 -8.62
N SER A 117 5.81 -4.08 -7.92
CA SER A 117 4.40 -4.43 -8.09
C SER A 117 3.73 -4.65 -6.74
N GLY A 118 2.48 -4.21 -6.61
CA GLY A 118 1.74 -4.28 -5.35
C GLY A 118 1.68 -5.68 -4.72
N PRO A 119 1.35 -6.75 -5.47
CA PRO A 119 1.34 -8.12 -4.93
C PRO A 119 2.70 -8.57 -4.40
N GLN A 120 3.80 -8.23 -5.07
CA GLN A 120 5.14 -8.59 -4.61
C GLN A 120 5.51 -7.87 -3.31
N LEU A 121 5.18 -6.58 -3.18
CA LEU A 121 5.42 -5.81 -1.97
C LEU A 121 4.64 -6.40 -0.78
N LEU A 122 3.35 -6.70 -0.97
CA LEU A 122 2.50 -7.30 0.06
C LEU A 122 3.02 -8.67 0.51
N LEU A 123 3.33 -9.57 -0.43
CA LEU A 123 3.82 -10.91 -0.11
C LEU A 123 5.17 -10.84 0.61
N ARG A 124 6.09 -9.98 0.16
CA ARG A 124 7.40 -9.80 0.78
C ARG A 124 7.28 -9.28 2.22
N ARG A 125 6.42 -8.27 2.45
CA ARG A 125 6.20 -7.75 3.80
C ARG A 125 5.53 -8.80 4.70
N LEU A 126 4.54 -9.52 4.19
CA LEU A 126 3.87 -10.59 4.91
C LEU A 126 4.88 -11.68 5.34
N GLU A 127 5.77 -12.08 4.44
CA GLU A 127 6.82 -13.07 4.72
C GLU A 127 7.75 -12.63 5.84
N ALA A 128 8.16 -11.36 5.87
CA ALA A 128 8.97 -10.79 6.94
C ALA A 128 8.19 -10.71 8.26
N ALA A 129 6.98 -10.15 8.23
CA ALA A 129 6.15 -9.95 9.42
C ALA A 129 5.73 -11.28 10.08
N LEU A 130 5.46 -12.33 9.29
CA LEU A 130 5.16 -13.66 9.82
C LEU A 130 6.35 -14.29 10.55
N ARG A 131 7.59 -14.03 10.11
CA ARG A 131 8.79 -14.49 10.82
C ARG A 131 9.02 -13.75 12.13
N GLU A 132 8.67 -12.47 12.17
CA GLU A 132 8.74 -11.62 13.36
C GLU A 132 7.58 -11.87 14.33
N SER A 133 6.49 -12.50 13.87
CA SER A 133 5.30 -12.74 14.67
C SER A 133 5.57 -13.73 15.80
N SER A 134 5.02 -13.40 16.98
CA SER A 134 5.25 -14.17 18.21
C SER A 134 4.08 -15.09 18.58
N SER A 135 2.91 -14.86 17.98
CA SER A 135 1.68 -15.59 18.28
C SER A 135 0.90 -15.97 17.03
N ALA A 136 0.14 -17.07 17.14
CA ALA A 136 -0.77 -17.51 16.09
C ALA A 136 -1.90 -16.50 15.79
N ALA A 137 -2.26 -15.66 16.78
CA ALA A 137 -3.25 -14.62 16.59
C ALA A 137 -2.71 -13.43 15.77
N GLU A 138 -1.44 -13.05 15.99
CA GLU A 138 -0.75 -12.03 15.19
C GLU A 138 -0.57 -12.49 13.74
N SER A 139 -0.12 -13.74 13.54
CA SER A 139 0.04 -14.28 12.19
C SER A 139 -1.29 -14.39 11.44
N ALA A 140 -2.37 -14.79 12.11
CA ALA A 140 -3.71 -14.82 11.53
C ALA A 140 -4.23 -13.41 11.17
N ASP A 141 -4.00 -12.39 12.00
CA ASP A 141 -4.39 -11.01 11.66
C ASP A 141 -3.59 -10.47 10.47
N LEU A 142 -2.28 -10.75 10.40
CA LEU A 142 -1.42 -10.36 9.28
C LEU A 142 -1.87 -11.00 7.96
N LEU A 143 -2.17 -12.30 7.98
CA LEU A 143 -2.71 -13.01 6.81
C LEU A 143 -4.04 -12.41 6.37
N ALA A 144 -4.97 -12.21 7.31
CA ALA A 144 -6.26 -11.63 7.00
C ALA A 144 -6.15 -10.22 6.41
N ARG A 145 -5.21 -9.39 6.89
CA ARG A 145 -4.91 -8.07 6.31
C ARG A 145 -4.37 -8.19 4.88
N ALA A 146 -3.41 -9.09 4.64
CA ALA A 146 -2.84 -9.27 3.32
C ALA A 146 -3.90 -9.75 2.31
N GLU A 147 -4.71 -10.75 2.67
CA GLU A 147 -5.84 -11.24 1.87
C GLU A 147 -6.82 -10.12 1.54
N ALA A 148 -7.19 -9.32 2.54
CA ALA A 148 -8.08 -8.18 2.36
C ALA A 148 -7.52 -7.14 1.36
N LEU A 149 -6.22 -6.83 1.43
CA LEU A 149 -5.59 -5.91 0.48
C LEU A 149 -5.52 -6.51 -0.93
N LEU A 150 -5.24 -7.80 -1.06
CA LEU A 150 -5.23 -8.48 -2.36
C LEU A 150 -6.63 -8.51 -2.99
N ASP A 151 -7.67 -8.80 -2.21
CA ASP A 151 -9.06 -8.76 -2.64
C ASP A 151 -9.49 -7.35 -3.08
N LEU A 152 -9.07 -6.33 -2.32
CA LEU A 152 -9.31 -4.92 -2.69
C LEU A 152 -8.58 -4.54 -3.97
N ALA A 153 -7.32 -4.95 -4.12
CA ALA A 153 -6.53 -4.70 -5.32
C ALA A 153 -7.17 -5.37 -6.54
N GLN A 154 -7.66 -6.61 -6.39
CA GLN A 154 -8.47 -7.27 -7.40
C GLN A 154 -9.78 -6.52 -7.64
N THR A 155 -10.37 -5.88 -6.65
CA THR A 155 -11.67 -5.24 -6.87
C THR A 155 -11.56 -3.86 -7.52
N CYS A 156 -10.56 -3.08 -7.12
CA CYS A 156 -10.50 -1.65 -7.38
C CYS A 156 -9.39 -1.25 -8.36
N CYS A 157 -8.33 -2.06 -8.48
CA CYS A 157 -7.15 -1.75 -9.29
C CYS A 157 -7.03 -2.69 -10.49
N THR A 158 -6.14 -2.34 -11.42
CA THR A 158 -5.68 -3.29 -12.44
C THR A 158 -4.50 -4.05 -11.85
N LEU A 159 -4.72 -5.31 -11.50
CA LEU A 159 -3.64 -6.21 -11.13
C LEU A 159 -3.05 -6.83 -12.39
N THR A 160 -1.75 -6.68 -12.55
CA THR A 160 -0.92 -7.52 -13.40
C THR A 160 0.06 -8.21 -12.46
N LEU A 161 -0.10 -9.51 -12.22
CA LEU A 161 0.95 -10.23 -11.54
C LEU A 161 2.11 -10.34 -12.54
N PRO A 162 3.35 -10.04 -12.15
CA PRO A 162 4.47 -10.46 -12.98
C PRO A 162 4.45 -12.00 -13.06
N VAL A 163 4.38 -12.50 -14.30
CA VAL A 163 4.49 -13.92 -14.65
C VAL A 163 5.89 -14.38 -14.25
N GLU A 164 6.03 -14.80 -13.00
CA GLU A 164 7.32 -15.01 -12.33
C GLU A 164 8.25 -13.76 -12.35
N PRO A 165 9.19 -13.65 -11.39
CA PRO A 165 10.27 -12.70 -11.59
C PRO A 165 11.11 -13.16 -12.81
N PRO A 166 11.41 -12.30 -13.80
CA PRO A 166 12.54 -12.56 -14.67
C PRO A 166 13.79 -12.43 -13.79
N HIS A 167 14.30 -13.57 -13.35
CA HIS A 167 15.38 -13.73 -12.38
C HIS A 167 15.11 -13.26 -10.95
N PRO A 168 15.55 -14.04 -9.93
CA PRO A 168 15.74 -13.46 -8.62
C PRO A 168 16.76 -12.33 -8.80
N VAL A 169 16.35 -11.09 -8.55
CA VAL A 169 17.31 -10.02 -8.29
C VAL A 169 18.23 -10.58 -7.19
N PRO A 170 19.55 -10.62 -7.40
CA PRO A 170 20.45 -11.16 -6.39
C PRO A 170 20.27 -10.32 -5.13
N HIS A 171 19.56 -10.85 -4.15
CA HIS A 171 19.54 -10.23 -2.84
C HIS A 171 20.93 -10.42 -2.25
N PRO A 172 21.54 -9.37 -1.67
CA PRO A 172 22.86 -9.46 -1.06
C PRO A 172 22.92 -10.51 0.07
N HIS A 173 21.76 -10.99 0.55
CA HIS A 173 21.66 -12.10 1.48
C HIS A 173 20.59 -13.11 1.01
N PRO A 174 20.96 -14.32 0.55
CA PRO A 174 19.99 -15.40 0.41
C PRO A 174 19.37 -15.68 1.78
N HIS A 175 18.04 -15.57 1.86
CA HIS A 175 17.34 -15.87 3.11
C HIS A 175 17.50 -17.37 3.43
N PRO A 176 18.06 -17.72 4.60
CA PRO A 176 18.44 -19.11 4.92
C PRO A 176 17.25 -20.04 5.18
N HIS A 177 16.02 -19.52 5.20
CA HIS A 177 14.81 -20.28 5.53
C HIS A 177 13.76 -20.16 4.43
N PRO A 178 13.02 -21.25 4.13
CA PRO A 178 11.93 -21.21 3.17
C PRO A 178 10.86 -20.20 3.60
N PRO A 179 10.09 -19.65 2.63
CA PRO A 179 8.94 -18.82 2.94
C PRO A 179 7.90 -19.62 3.77
N PRO A 180 7.12 -18.96 4.64
CA PRO A 180 6.04 -19.62 5.38
C PRO A 180 5.00 -20.25 4.43
N GLU A 181 4.46 -21.41 4.80
CA GLU A 181 3.50 -22.17 3.99
C GLU A 181 2.27 -21.32 3.58
N ALA A 182 1.73 -20.52 4.50
CA ALA A 182 0.60 -19.64 4.21
C ALA A 182 0.90 -18.60 3.10
N VAL A 183 2.16 -18.13 2.98
CA VAL A 183 2.56 -17.20 1.90
C VAL A 183 2.63 -17.93 0.56
N LEU A 184 3.09 -19.19 0.56
CA LEU A 184 3.11 -20.03 -0.63
C LEU A 184 1.70 -20.35 -1.12
N GLU A 185 0.78 -20.69 -0.20
CA GLU A 185 -0.63 -20.92 -0.51
C GLU A 185 -1.28 -19.67 -1.10
N LEU A 186 -1.10 -18.51 -0.47
CA LEU A 186 -1.64 -17.24 -0.95
C LEU A 186 -1.08 -16.88 -2.35
N ARG A 187 0.21 -17.15 -2.59
CA ARG A 187 0.81 -16.96 -3.91
C ARG A 187 0.20 -17.89 -4.95
N ALA A 188 0.00 -19.17 -4.61
CA ALA A 188 -0.62 -20.14 -5.52
C ALA A 188 -2.07 -19.72 -5.87
N GLN A 189 -2.83 -19.24 -4.89
CA GLN A 189 -4.18 -18.71 -5.10
C GLN A 189 -4.19 -17.52 -6.06
N LEU A 190 -3.25 -16.57 -5.90
CA LEU A 190 -3.14 -15.42 -6.79
C LEU A 190 -2.84 -15.83 -8.24
N VAL A 191 -1.94 -16.80 -8.43
CA VAL A 191 -1.62 -17.34 -9.76
C VAL A 191 -2.85 -18.02 -10.37
N GLU A 192 -3.56 -18.86 -9.61
CA GLU A 192 -4.78 -19.51 -10.07
C GLU A 192 -5.86 -18.49 -10.47
N GLN A 193 -6.02 -17.43 -9.67
CA GLN A 193 -6.97 -16.36 -9.94
C GLN A 193 -6.63 -15.56 -11.20
N GLU A 194 -5.35 -15.31 -11.48
CA GLU A 194 -4.92 -14.62 -12.71
C GLU A 194 -5.24 -15.42 -13.98
N THR A 195 -5.18 -16.76 -13.91
CA THR A 195 -5.57 -17.61 -15.05
C THR A 195 -7.07 -17.57 -15.38
N ARG A 196 -7.89 -17.03 -14.47
CA ARG A 196 -9.34 -16.95 -14.62
C ARG A 196 -9.74 -15.54 -15.07
N PRO A 197 -10.63 -15.40 -16.06
CA PRO A 197 -11.15 -14.08 -16.40
C PRO A 197 -11.92 -13.51 -15.19
N PRO A 198 -11.68 -12.23 -14.82
CA PRO A 198 -12.44 -11.61 -13.73
C PRO A 198 -13.93 -11.59 -14.06
N PRO A 199 -14.82 -11.72 -13.05
CA PRO A 199 -16.25 -11.74 -13.29
C PRO A 199 -16.68 -10.42 -13.94
N LEU A 200 -17.62 -10.48 -14.90
CA LEU A 200 -18.09 -9.31 -15.65
C LEU A 200 -18.51 -8.15 -14.74
N ARG A 201 -19.17 -8.48 -13.61
CA ARG A 201 -19.56 -7.51 -12.59
C ARG A 201 -18.39 -6.65 -12.12
N LEU A 202 -17.23 -7.27 -11.87
CA LEU A 202 -16.03 -6.58 -11.41
C LEU A 202 -15.45 -5.66 -12.48
N LEU A 203 -15.38 -6.14 -13.73
CA LEU A 203 -14.96 -5.35 -14.87
C LEU A 203 -15.86 -4.13 -15.06
N CYS A 204 -17.17 -4.31 -15.00
CA CYS A 204 -18.15 -3.21 -15.07
C CYS A 204 -17.96 -2.21 -13.93
N ARG A 205 -17.75 -2.67 -12.70
CA ARG A 205 -17.49 -1.79 -11.54
C ARG A 205 -16.27 -0.92 -11.77
N ARG A 206 -15.15 -1.52 -12.17
CA ARG A 206 -13.89 -0.81 -12.44
C ARG A 206 -14.06 0.23 -13.55
N LEU A 207 -14.67 -0.16 -14.67
CA LEU A 207 -14.93 0.74 -15.80
C LEU A 207 -15.80 1.93 -15.39
N LEU A 208 -16.91 1.68 -14.71
CA LEU A 208 -17.82 2.73 -14.25
C LEU A 208 -17.13 3.68 -13.27
N ARG A 209 -16.36 3.16 -12.30
CA ARG A 209 -15.60 4.01 -11.36
C ARG A 209 -14.55 4.85 -12.07
N ARG A 210 -13.88 4.30 -13.10
CA ARG A 210 -12.93 5.05 -13.94
C ARG A 210 -13.61 6.21 -14.69
N CYS A 211 -14.83 6.00 -15.18
CA CYS A 211 -15.62 7.07 -15.81
C CYS A 211 -16.08 8.17 -14.85
N LEU A 212 -16.06 7.90 -13.54
CA LEU A 212 -16.45 8.86 -12.50
C LEU A 212 -15.28 9.67 -11.95
N LEU A 213 -14.05 9.39 -12.41
CA LEU A 213 -12.86 10.18 -12.08
C LEU A 213 -12.97 11.61 -12.64
N PRO A 214 -12.29 12.60 -12.04
CA PRO A 214 -11.51 12.51 -10.80
C PRO A 214 -12.40 12.32 -9.56
N TRP A 215 -11.85 11.96 -8.41
CA TRP A 215 -12.58 11.89 -7.15
C TRP A 215 -13.11 13.30 -6.75
N PRO A 216 -14.10 13.47 -5.83
CA PRO A 216 -14.71 12.49 -4.93
C PRO A 216 -15.83 11.63 -5.57
N LEU A 217 -15.71 10.30 -5.47
CA LEU A 217 -16.64 9.33 -6.08
C LEU A 217 -18.00 9.30 -5.38
N GLU A 218 -18.03 9.30 -4.05
CA GLU A 218 -19.26 9.11 -3.30
C GLU A 218 -20.35 10.16 -3.60
N PRO A 219 -20.06 11.48 -3.54
CA PRO A 219 -21.06 12.48 -3.90
C PRO A 219 -21.50 12.35 -5.37
N LYS A 220 -20.57 12.01 -6.29
CA LYS A 220 -20.91 11.77 -7.70
C LYS A 220 -21.89 10.60 -7.83
N VAL A 221 -21.58 9.44 -7.25
CA VAL A 221 -22.43 8.24 -7.29
C VAL A 221 -23.80 8.50 -6.67
N ARG A 222 -23.86 9.20 -5.54
CA ARG A 222 -25.12 9.53 -4.87
C ARG A 222 -26.04 10.41 -5.74
N GLN A 223 -25.46 11.30 -6.55
CA GLN A 223 -26.18 12.18 -7.47
C GLN A 223 -26.62 11.49 -8.78
N LEU A 224 -26.06 10.31 -9.11
CA LEU A 224 -26.46 9.60 -10.32
C LEU A 224 -27.93 9.16 -10.24
N PRO A 225 -28.66 9.18 -11.36
CA PRO A 225 -30.03 8.65 -11.45
C PRO A 225 -30.01 7.12 -11.54
N LEU A 226 -29.35 6.46 -10.59
CA LEU A 226 -29.23 5.01 -10.49
C LEU A 226 -30.04 4.48 -9.30
N PRO A 227 -30.56 3.23 -9.37
CA PRO A 227 -31.09 2.53 -8.21
C PRO A 227 -30.06 2.43 -7.07
N ASP A 228 -30.53 2.45 -5.82
CA ASP A 228 -29.66 2.42 -4.62
C ASP A 228 -28.70 1.23 -4.62
N ARG A 229 -29.18 0.04 -5.04
CA ARG A 229 -28.33 -1.15 -5.16
C ARG A 229 -27.13 -0.97 -6.10
N LEU A 230 -27.28 -0.18 -7.18
CA LEU A 230 -26.17 0.11 -8.09
C LEU A 230 -25.26 1.19 -7.53
N LYS A 231 -25.81 2.15 -6.76
CA LYS A 231 -25.00 3.13 -6.02
C LYS A 231 -24.11 2.43 -5.00
N ASP A 232 -24.70 1.58 -4.16
CA ASP A 232 -23.99 0.77 -3.16
C ASP A 232 -22.90 -0.10 -3.79
N PHE A 233 -23.18 -0.64 -4.98
CA PHE A 233 -22.23 -1.43 -5.73
C PHE A 233 -21.02 -0.62 -6.25
N LEU A 234 -21.18 0.68 -6.53
CA LEU A 234 -20.09 1.53 -7.03
C LEU A 234 -19.25 2.13 -5.89
N LEU A 235 -19.81 2.29 -4.70
CA LEU A 235 -19.11 2.84 -3.54
C LEU A 235 -18.03 1.88 -3.00
N PRO A 236 -17.00 2.39 -2.29
CA PRO A 236 -15.99 1.54 -1.65
C PRO A 236 -16.58 0.54 -0.66
N GLU A 237 -15.91 -0.60 -0.46
CA GLU A 237 -16.36 -1.61 0.48
C GLU A 237 -16.08 -1.20 1.93
N THR A 238 -17.14 -0.80 2.64
CA THR A 238 -17.07 -0.44 4.07
C THR A 238 -16.92 -1.64 5.00
N SER A 239 -16.95 -2.87 4.47
CA SER A 239 -16.84 -4.11 5.25
C SER A 239 -15.51 -4.20 6.00
N MET A 240 -14.42 -3.71 5.40
CA MET A 240 -13.07 -3.79 5.97
C MET A 240 -12.84 -2.80 7.11
N GLN A 241 -13.53 -1.66 7.09
CA GLN A 241 -13.46 -0.64 8.15
C GLN A 241 -14.15 -1.07 9.45
N ARG A 242 -14.90 -2.19 9.45
CA ARG A 242 -15.64 -2.69 10.63
C ARG A 242 -14.82 -3.64 11.50
N ARG A 243 -13.64 -4.10 11.05
CA ARG A 243 -12.81 -5.01 11.84
C ARG A 243 -12.04 -4.21 12.91
N PRO A 244 -12.05 -4.64 14.18
CA PRO A 244 -11.31 -3.97 15.24
C PRO A 244 -9.81 -3.89 14.90
N ARG A 245 -9.14 -2.76 15.18
CA ARG A 245 -7.69 -2.52 14.98
C ARG A 245 -7.24 -2.31 13.53
N TRP A 246 -8.15 -2.45 12.58
CA TRP A 246 -7.87 -2.21 11.15
C TRP A 246 -8.10 -0.73 10.76
N ASP A 247 -8.61 0.06 11.70
CA ASP A 247 -8.93 1.48 11.56
C ASP A 247 -7.77 2.42 11.92
N ARG A 248 -6.65 1.88 12.42
CA ARG A 248 -5.57 2.69 12.99
C ARG A 248 -4.22 2.32 12.38
N CYS A 249 -3.43 3.33 12.04
CA CYS A 249 -2.00 3.16 11.85
C CYS A 249 -1.39 2.81 13.20
N ARG A 250 -0.73 1.65 13.27
CA ARG A 250 0.00 1.11 14.43
C ARG A 250 -0.73 1.18 15.79
N PRO A 251 -1.55 0.17 16.15
CA PRO A 251 -1.75 -0.13 17.57
C PRO A 251 -1.76 -1.64 17.87
N SER A 252 -0.56 -2.24 17.86
CA SER A 252 -0.14 -3.30 18.80
C SER A 252 1.27 -3.81 18.53
N ARG A 253 2.23 -3.36 19.33
CA ARG A 253 3.22 -4.26 19.94
C ARG A 253 2.81 -4.39 21.41
N ASN A 254 2.72 -5.60 21.95
CA ASN A 254 2.75 -5.72 23.41
C ASN A 254 4.03 -5.01 23.88
N PRO A 255 3.99 -4.10 24.87
CA PRO A 255 5.22 -3.58 25.43
C PRO A 255 6.04 -4.80 25.88
N PRO A 256 7.36 -4.85 25.61
CA PRO A 256 8.19 -5.88 26.23
C PRO A 256 7.90 -5.78 27.72
N LEU A 257 7.44 -6.88 28.33
CA LEU A 257 7.27 -6.96 29.77
C LEU A 257 8.61 -6.53 30.36
N MET A 258 8.69 -5.30 30.85
CA MET A 258 9.82 -4.86 31.65
C MET A 258 9.91 -5.89 32.76
N ARG A 259 10.94 -6.75 32.69
CA ARG A 259 11.33 -7.58 33.82
C ARG A 259 11.55 -6.60 34.96
N ARG A 260 10.58 -6.52 35.87
CA ARG A 260 10.76 -5.85 37.15
C ARG A 260 11.96 -6.53 37.79
N TYR A 261 13.08 -5.84 37.79
CA TYR A 261 14.26 -6.23 38.54
C TYR A 261 13.86 -6.10 40.00
N THR A 262 13.44 -7.21 40.61
CA THR A 262 13.32 -7.30 42.07
C THR A 262 14.73 -7.57 42.59
N PRO A 263 15.39 -6.62 43.29
CA PRO A 263 16.60 -6.95 44.01
C PRO A 263 16.24 -7.96 45.11
N ALA A 264 16.96 -9.08 45.14
CA ALA A 264 16.87 -10.09 46.20
C ALA A 264 17.44 -9.53 47.52
N PRO A 265 16.97 -10.03 48.68
CA PRO A 265 17.29 -9.49 50.01
C PRO A 265 18.74 -9.68 50.45
#